data_AF-W1YKA1-F1
#
_entry.id   AF-W1YKA1-F1
#
_cell.length_a   1.000
_cell.length_b   1.000
_cell.length_c   1.000
_cell.angle_alpha   90.00
_cell.angle_beta   90.00
_cell.angle_gamma   90.00
#
_symmetry.space_group_name_H-M   'P 1'
#
loop_
_entity.id
_entity.type
_entity.pdbx_description
1 polymer ?
#
loop_
_entity_poly.entity_id
_entity_poly.type
_entity_poly.pdbx_seq_one_letter_code
_entity_poly.pdbx_strand_id
1 'polypeptide(L)'
;VIPATDLTKSPEEAAKPEAGNDINTPAGKVEVKDPAKLTDAEKKAIEDKVKAVNPGATVAVDDKGNATVTTPEGKTAVIPAT
;
A
#
# COMPACT_ATOMS: atom_id res chain seq x y z
N VAL A 1 -7.43 18.26 24.84
CA VAL A 1 -8.48 18.09 23.82
C VAL A 1 -7.85 18.43 22.47
N ILE A 2 -7.84 17.47 21.54
CA ILE A 2 -7.37 17.70 20.16
C ILE A 2 -8.51 18.40 19.41
N PRO A 3 -8.28 19.55 18.74
CA PRO A 3 -9.35 20.27 18.04
C PRO A 3 -9.87 19.44 16.85
N ALA A 4 -11.19 19.30 16.74
CA ALA A 4 -11.86 18.53 15.69
C ALA A 4 -11.59 19.03 14.26
N THR A 5 -11.01 20.22 14.12
CA THR A 5 -10.56 20.77 12.83
C THR A 5 -9.28 20.13 12.30
N ASP A 6 -8.56 19.36 13.13
CA ASP A 6 -7.40 18.53 12.71
C ASP A 6 -7.84 17.19 12.07
N LEU A 7 -9.15 16.87 12.12
CA LEU A 7 -9.73 15.62 11.63
C LEU A 7 -10.36 15.73 10.23
N THR A 8 -10.33 16.89 9.57
CA THR A 8 -10.95 17.07 8.26
C THR A 8 -9.91 16.97 7.14
N LYS A 9 -9.88 15.79 6.48
CA LYS A 9 -9.25 15.63 5.17
C LYS A 9 -10.01 16.46 4.13
N SER A 10 -9.28 17.22 3.32
CA SER A 10 -9.85 18.02 2.24
C SER A 10 -10.63 17.13 1.25
N PRO A 11 -11.85 17.51 0.84
CA PRO A 11 -12.67 16.72 -0.08
C PRO A 11 -12.04 16.55 -1.47
N GLU A 12 -11.12 17.44 -1.83
CA GLU A 12 -10.32 17.36 -3.07
C GLU A 12 -9.28 16.23 -3.03
N GLU A 13 -8.76 15.89 -1.84
CA GLU A 13 -7.93 14.69 -1.68
C GLU A 13 -8.78 13.43 -1.81
N ALA A 14 -10.06 13.42 -1.45
CA ALA A 14 -10.93 12.23 -1.51
C ALA A 14 -11.39 11.82 -2.93
N ALA A 15 -11.15 12.65 -3.95
CA ALA A 15 -11.70 12.47 -5.30
C ALA A 15 -10.69 11.90 -6.34
N LYS A 16 -9.42 11.75 -5.97
CA LYS A 16 -8.41 11.07 -6.81
C LYS A 16 -8.55 9.55 -6.62
N PRO A 17 -8.28 8.67 -7.61
CA PRO A 17 -8.21 7.23 -7.34
C PRO A 17 -7.19 6.88 -6.24
N GLU A 18 -6.21 7.77 -6.03
CA GLU A 18 -5.26 7.81 -4.93
C GLU A 18 -5.63 8.93 -3.95
N ALA A 19 -6.80 8.78 -3.36
CA ALA A 19 -7.46 9.86 -2.67
C ALA A 19 -6.80 10.17 -1.31
N GLY A 20 -5.75 11.00 -1.32
CA GLY A 20 -5.09 11.52 -0.13
C GLY A 20 -3.95 10.66 0.41
N ASN A 21 -3.63 9.49 -0.17
CA ASN A 21 -2.47 8.69 0.18
C ASN A 21 -1.46 8.72 -0.97
N ASP A 22 -0.25 9.20 -0.72
CA ASP A 22 0.89 9.17 -1.66
C ASP A 22 1.43 7.72 -1.81
N ILE A 23 0.55 6.80 -2.23
CA ILE A 23 0.84 5.36 -2.32
C ILE A 23 0.59 4.90 -3.74
N ASN A 24 1.68 4.65 -4.46
CA ASN A 24 1.71 4.15 -5.83
C ASN A 24 1.55 2.62 -5.85
N THR A 25 0.78 2.11 -6.82
CA THR A 25 0.70 0.68 -7.10
C THR A 25 1.74 0.29 -8.16
N PRO A 26 2.56 -0.77 -7.96
CA PRO A 26 3.55 -1.17 -8.95
C PRO A 26 2.87 -1.64 -10.25
N ALA A 27 3.32 -1.11 -11.40
CA ALA A 27 2.77 -1.45 -12.71
C ALA A 27 3.00 -2.93 -13.12
N GLY A 28 4.02 -3.57 -12.54
CA GLY A 28 4.37 -4.96 -12.83
C GLY A 28 3.91 -5.92 -11.74
N LYS A 29 3.02 -6.84 -12.07
CA LYS A 29 2.60 -7.93 -11.17
C LYS A 29 3.77 -8.85 -10.81
N VAL A 30 3.80 -9.36 -9.59
CA VAL A 30 4.68 -10.48 -9.22
C VAL A 30 3.99 -11.76 -9.65
N GLU A 31 4.69 -12.60 -10.40
CA GLU A 31 4.16 -13.90 -10.78
C GLU A 31 4.13 -14.79 -9.53
N VAL A 32 2.93 -15.09 -9.07
CA VAL A 32 2.69 -15.94 -7.91
C VAL A 32 2.22 -17.31 -8.40
N LYS A 33 2.90 -18.36 -7.95
CA LYS A 33 2.62 -19.76 -8.30
C LYS A 33 1.30 -20.22 -7.68
N ASP A 34 1.06 -19.81 -6.43
CA ASP A 34 -0.13 -20.14 -5.67
C ASP A 34 -0.62 -18.91 -4.87
N PRO A 35 -1.68 -18.22 -5.32
CA PRO A 35 -2.21 -17.04 -4.62
C PRO A 35 -2.87 -17.36 -3.28
N ALA A 36 -3.12 -18.64 -2.97
CA ALA A 36 -3.61 -19.07 -1.66
C ALA A 36 -2.46 -19.39 -0.68
N LYS A 37 -1.24 -19.62 -1.19
CA LYS A 37 -0.02 -19.91 -0.42
C LYS A 37 1.20 -19.25 -1.04
N LEU A 38 1.37 -17.97 -0.74
CA LEU A 38 2.60 -17.29 -1.13
C LEU A 38 3.79 -17.81 -0.34
N THR A 39 4.86 -18.08 -1.07
CA THR A 39 6.17 -18.32 -0.49
C THR A 39 6.76 -17.02 0.06
N ASP A 40 7.68 -17.15 1.01
CA ASP A 40 8.43 -16.00 1.56
C ASP A 40 9.15 -15.21 0.45
N ALA A 41 9.66 -15.92 -0.57
CA ALA A 41 10.28 -15.31 -1.74
C ALA A 41 9.30 -14.46 -2.56
N GLU A 42 8.08 -14.94 -2.78
CA GLU A 42 7.04 -14.19 -3.50
C GLU A 42 6.57 -12.97 -2.71
N LYS A 43 6.33 -13.14 -1.40
CA LYS A 43 6.00 -12.01 -0.50
C LYS A 43 7.08 -10.95 -0.54
N LYS A 44 8.35 -11.35 -0.47
CA LYS A 44 9.48 -10.43 -0.54
C LYS A 44 9.59 -9.72 -1.89
N ALA A 45 9.31 -10.40 -2.99
CA ALA A 45 9.28 -9.78 -4.31
C ALA A 45 8.13 -8.76 -4.44
N ILE A 46 6.97 -9.02 -3.84
CA ILE A 46 5.84 -8.08 -3.78
C ILE A 46 6.22 -6.87 -2.94
N GLU A 47 6.78 -7.09 -1.75
CA GLU A 47 7.22 -6.03 -0.85
C GLU A 47 8.23 -5.10 -1.52
N ASP A 48 9.24 -5.67 -2.18
CA ASP A 48 10.30 -4.90 -2.83
C ASP A 48 9.78 -4.04 -3.99
N LYS A 49 8.92 -4.61 -4.85
CA LYS A 49 8.27 -3.86 -5.94
C LYS A 49 7.40 -2.72 -5.41
N VAL A 50 6.61 -3.00 -4.38
CA VAL A 50 5.74 -2.00 -3.77
C VAL A 50 6.59 -0.91 -3.10
N LYS A 51 7.67 -1.26 -2.40
CA LYS A 51 8.58 -0.30 -1.78
C LYS A 51 9.38 0.51 -2.79
N ALA A 52 9.73 -0.07 -3.94
CA ALA A 52 10.43 0.62 -5.03
C ALA A 52 9.59 1.77 -5.62
N VAL A 53 8.26 1.59 -5.70
CA VAL A 53 7.34 2.64 -6.14
C VAL A 53 6.84 3.52 -4.98
N ASN A 54 7.09 3.12 -3.72
CA ASN A 54 6.73 3.84 -2.50
C ASN A 54 7.96 4.07 -1.59
N PRO A 55 8.95 4.88 -2.02
CA PRO A 55 10.15 5.12 -1.23
C PRO A 55 9.80 5.77 0.12
N GLY A 56 10.39 5.24 1.19
CA GLY A 56 10.14 5.74 2.56
C GLY A 56 8.86 5.22 3.22
N ALA A 57 8.02 4.48 2.49
CA ALA A 57 6.87 3.81 3.07
C ALA A 57 7.25 2.46 3.71
N THR A 58 6.50 2.05 4.73
CA THR A 58 6.51 0.71 5.29
C THR A 58 5.53 -0.16 4.53
N VAL A 59 6.00 -1.30 4.02
CA VAL A 59 5.19 -2.26 3.27
C VAL A 59 5.11 -3.55 4.06
N ALA A 60 3.91 -4.12 4.16
CA ALA A 60 3.67 -5.42 4.76
C ALA A 60 2.81 -6.28 3.82
N VAL A 61 3.24 -7.49 3.51
CA VAL A 61 2.54 -8.40 2.57
C VAL A 61 1.93 -9.57 3.32
N ASP A 62 0.61 -9.76 3.17
CA ASP A 62 -0.12 -10.86 3.81
C ASP A 62 0.05 -12.20 3.06
N ASP A 63 -0.52 -13.30 3.57
CA ASP A 63 -0.46 -14.63 2.94
C ASP A 63 -1.22 -14.74 1.61
N LYS A 64 -2.10 -13.78 1.33
CA LYS A 64 -2.87 -13.67 0.10
C LYS A 64 -2.21 -12.75 -0.93
N GLY A 65 -1.15 -12.04 -0.55
CA GLY A 65 -0.37 -11.15 -1.41
C GLY A 65 -0.81 -9.70 -1.39
N ASN A 66 -1.75 -9.34 -0.52
CA ASN A 66 -2.15 -7.96 -0.35
C ASN A 66 -1.02 -7.21 0.36
N ALA A 67 -0.55 -6.13 -0.25
CA ALA A 67 0.48 -5.28 0.31
C ALA A 67 -0.17 -4.09 1.01
N THR A 68 -0.02 -4.00 2.32
CA THR A 68 -0.39 -2.82 3.09
C THR A 68 0.79 -1.87 3.09
N VAL A 69 0.59 -0.67 2.58
CA VAL A 69 1.61 0.38 2.51
C VAL A 69 1.24 1.49 3.49
N THR A 70 2.21 1.93 4.28
CA THR A 70 2.09 3.02 5.24
C THR A 70 3.12 4.08 4.92
N THR A 71 2.68 5.26 4.50
CA THR A 71 3.58 6.38 4.23
C THR A 71 4.18 6.93 5.54
N PRO A 72 5.35 7.59 5.49
CA PRO A 72 5.94 8.22 6.68
C PRO A 72 5.06 9.33 7.28
N GLU A 73 4.12 9.87 6.51
CA GLU A 73 3.09 10.80 6.98
C GLU A 73 1.98 10.12 7.80
N GLY A 74 2.04 8.78 7.97
CA GLY A 74 1.08 8.00 8.74
C GLY A 74 -0.16 7.57 7.94
N LYS A 75 -0.11 7.68 6.61
CA LYS A 75 -1.25 7.33 5.74
C LYS A 75 -1.12 5.88 5.28
N THR A 76 -2.17 5.07 5.45
CA THR A 76 -2.16 3.64 5.12
C THR A 76 -3.10 3.32 3.96
N ALA A 77 -2.67 2.49 3.00
CA ALA A 77 -3.52 1.91 1.97
C ALA A 77 -3.19 0.43 1.74
N VAL A 78 -4.15 -0.29 1.15
CA VAL A 78 -4.00 -1.71 0.81
C VAL A 78 -3.98 -1.84 -0.71
N ILE A 79 -2.90 -2.40 -1.23
CA ILE A 79 -2.75 -2.80 -2.63
C ILE A 79 -3.15 -4.28 -2.72
N PRO A 80 -4.29 -4.61 -3.34
CA PRO A 80 -4.75 -5.98 -3.43
C PRO A 80 -3.90 -6.79 -4.43
N ALA A 81 -3.67 -8.07 -4.11
CA ALA A 81 -3.18 -9.02 -5.09
C ALA A 81 -4.30 -9.35 -6.10
N THR A 82 -4.12 -8.95 -7.36
CA THR A 82 -5.07 -9.14 -8.46
C THR A 82 -4.42 -9.74 -9.69
#